data_AF-A0A7J6C6A5-F1
#
_entry.id   AF-A0A7J6C6A5-F1
#
_cell.length_a   1.000
_cell.length_b   1.000
_cell.length_c   1.000
_cell.angle_alpha   90.00
_cell.angle_beta   90.00
_cell.angle_gamma   90.00
#
_symmetry.space_group_name_H-M   'P 1'
#
loop_
_entity.id
_entity.type
_entity.pdbx_description
1 polymer ?
#
loop_
_entity_poly.entity_id
_entity_poly.type
_entity_poly.pdbx_seq_one_letter_code
_entity_poly.pdbx_strand_id
1 'polypeptide(L)'
;MLPIVYLVFLFSCSALAKSKNEALSVWWDPEMPSHSESLNGLMDGYGNDLPKVRPNIIFCCVCQEAIKRAKATVYQQMTQKINHVCYKFIEAFRKICLQRAVRYRDIILHKLFPGGSPRGTCLKIKLC
;
A
#
# COMPACT_ATOMS: atom_id res chain seq x y z
N MET A 1 -6.08 -24.13 -27.23
CA MET A 1 -4.70 -24.15 -26.71
C MET A 1 -4.22 -22.71 -26.44
N LEU A 2 -4.58 -22.14 -25.29
CA LEU A 2 -4.19 -20.77 -24.90
C LEU A 2 -3.99 -20.51 -23.37
N PRO A 3 -3.84 -21.50 -22.45
CA PRO A 3 -3.60 -21.20 -21.04
C PRO A 3 -2.12 -21.11 -20.62
N ILE A 4 -1.16 -21.54 -21.46
CA ILE A 4 0.24 -21.68 -21.03
C ILE A 4 1.01 -20.35 -21.06
N VAL A 5 0.70 -19.46 -22.01
CA VAL A 5 1.42 -18.18 -22.15
C VAL A 5 1.14 -17.21 -20.98
N TYR A 6 -0.06 -17.25 -20.41
CA TYR A 6 -0.42 -16.43 -19.24
C TYR A 6 0.25 -16.89 -17.94
N LEU A 7 0.52 -18.20 -17.80
CA LEU A 7 1.19 -18.75 -16.62
C LEU A 7 2.67 -18.35 -16.59
N VAL A 8 3.33 -18.31 -17.74
CA VAL A 8 4.74 -17.88 -17.84
C VAL A 8 4.90 -16.40 -17.47
N PHE A 9 3.96 -15.54 -17.89
CA PHE A 9 4.01 -14.11 -17.58
C PHE A 9 3.76 -13.81 -16.08
N LEU A 10 2.93 -14.61 -15.40
CA LEU A 10 2.69 -14.48 -13.96
C LEU A 10 3.89 -14.97 -13.12
N PHE A 11 4.66 -15.96 -13.60
CA PHE A 11 5.85 -16.44 -12.89
C PHE A 11 7.01 -15.46 -12.96
N SER A 12 7.20 -14.74 -14.07
CA SER A 12 8.28 -13.75 -14.22
C SER A 12 8.17 -12.55 -13.26
N CYS A 13 6.98 -12.18 -12.79
CA CYS A 13 6.83 -11.10 -11.80
C CYS A 13 7.19 -11.53 -10.36
N SER A 14 7.25 -12.82 -10.07
CA SER A 14 7.48 -13.32 -8.70
C SER A 14 8.96 -13.52 -8.37
N ALA A 15 9.84 -13.57 -9.38
CA ALA A 15 11.27 -13.81 -9.18
C ALA A 15 12.07 -12.54 -8.79
N LEU A 16 11.51 -11.33 -8.95
CA LEU A 16 12.24 -10.08 -8.66
C LEU A 16 12.06 -9.56 -7.22
N ALA A 17 11.20 -10.20 -6.40
CA ALA A 17 10.87 -9.72 -5.05
C ALA A 17 11.63 -10.43 -3.91
N LYS A 18 12.55 -11.36 -4.22
CA LYS A 18 13.18 -12.23 -3.24
C LYS A 18 14.70 -12.09 -3.23
N SER A 19 15.18 -10.87 -2.97
CA SER A 19 16.59 -10.61 -2.63
C SER A 19 16.72 -9.26 -1.92
N LYS A 20 16.48 -9.26 -0.59
CA LYS A 20 17.21 -8.49 0.43
C LYS A 20 16.47 -8.62 1.76
N ASN A 21 16.81 -9.69 2.48
CA ASN A 21 16.70 -9.74 3.93
C ASN A 21 18.11 -9.53 4.49
N GLU A 22 18.24 -8.58 5.40
CA GLU A 22 18.96 -8.66 6.70
C GLU A 22 19.69 -7.37 7.11
N ALA A 23 19.44 -7.03 8.38
CA ALA A 23 20.22 -6.18 9.28
C ALA A 23 20.35 -4.68 8.96
N LEU A 24 19.66 -3.84 9.73
CA LEU A 24 20.33 -2.93 10.67
C LEU A 24 19.33 -2.25 11.63
N SER A 25 19.44 -2.61 12.91
CA SER A 25 18.95 -1.85 14.06
C SER A 25 19.93 -0.72 14.36
N VAL A 26 19.54 0.56 14.19
CA VAL A 26 20.19 1.70 14.86
C VAL A 26 19.16 2.83 14.98
N TRP A 27 18.87 3.21 16.22
CA TRP A 27 18.27 4.49 16.57
C TRP A 27 19.26 5.63 16.30
N TRP A 28 18.84 6.68 15.58
CA TRP A 28 19.32 8.05 15.75
C TRP A 28 18.24 9.02 15.23
N ASP A 29 17.71 9.86 16.11
CA ASP A 29 17.06 11.11 15.73
C ASP A 29 18.13 12.12 15.31
N PRO A 30 17.91 12.90 14.23
CA PRO A 30 18.55 14.19 14.07
C PRO A 30 17.51 15.30 14.18
N GLU A 31 17.66 16.14 15.21
CA GLU A 31 17.15 17.52 15.22
C GLU A 31 17.65 18.25 13.97
N MET A 32 16.73 18.74 13.13
CA MET A 32 17.05 19.63 12.02
C MET A 32 16.66 21.07 12.37
N PRO A 33 17.58 22.05 12.23
CA PRO A 33 17.27 23.45 12.43
C PRO A 33 16.43 24.02 11.28
N SER A 34 15.55 24.94 11.65
CA SER A 34 14.63 25.69 10.81
C SER A 34 15.36 26.57 9.78
N HIS A 35 15.31 26.20 8.50
CA HIS A 35 15.55 27.11 7.37
C HIS A 35 14.87 26.56 6.10
N SER A 36 13.54 26.57 6.05
CA SER A 36 12.75 26.05 4.92
C SER A 36 12.00 27.13 4.11
N GLU A 37 12.26 28.41 4.33
CA GLU A 37 11.42 29.49 3.74
C GLU A 37 11.88 30.04 2.39
N SER A 38 12.96 29.56 1.77
CA SER A 38 13.46 30.19 0.52
C SER A 38 13.38 29.33 -0.75
N LEU A 39 13.04 28.03 -0.65
CA LEU A 39 13.05 27.11 -1.81
C LEU A 39 11.66 26.70 -2.33
N ASN A 40 10.59 26.99 -1.57
CA ASN A 40 9.22 26.67 -1.99
C ASN A 40 8.67 27.64 -3.06
N GLY A 41 9.23 28.86 -3.18
CA GLY A 41 8.75 29.85 -4.16
C GLY A 41 9.21 29.61 -5.60
N LEU A 42 10.22 28.76 -5.84
CA LEU A 42 10.80 28.57 -7.17
C LEU A 42 10.26 27.34 -7.93
N MET A 43 9.62 26.40 -7.24
CA MET A 43 9.04 25.19 -7.86
C MET A 43 7.54 25.31 -8.16
N ASP A 44 6.85 26.34 -7.66
CA ASP A 44 5.41 26.54 -7.91
C ASP A 44 5.10 27.01 -9.35
N GLY A 45 6.11 27.49 -10.09
CA GLY A 45 5.93 27.99 -11.47
C GLY A 45 6.02 26.94 -12.58
N TYR A 46 6.70 25.81 -12.34
CA TYR A 46 7.01 24.84 -13.41
C TYR A 46 5.96 23.73 -13.61
N GLY A 47 4.92 23.68 -12.77
CA GLY A 47 3.89 22.66 -12.84
C GLY A 47 2.75 22.93 -13.85
N ASN A 48 2.65 24.14 -14.40
CA ASN A 48 1.49 24.56 -15.18
C ASN A 48 1.60 24.28 -16.69
N ASP A 49 2.80 24.00 -17.20
CA ASP A 49 3.04 23.77 -18.64
C ASP A 49 3.40 22.32 -18.98
N LEU A 50 3.36 21.40 -18.02
CA LEU A 50 3.45 19.98 -18.35
C LEU A 50 2.17 19.59 -19.11
N PRO A 51 2.29 19.03 -20.33
CA PRO A 51 1.12 18.59 -21.08
C PRO A 51 0.32 17.67 -20.18
N LYS A 52 -0.97 17.97 -19.99
CA LYS A 52 -1.95 17.16 -19.26
C LYS A 52 -1.87 15.73 -19.82
N VAL A 53 -0.99 14.90 -19.26
CA VAL A 53 -0.85 13.50 -19.66
C VAL A 53 -2.18 12.88 -19.29
N ARG A 54 -3.01 12.62 -20.31
CA ARG A 54 -4.27 11.93 -20.08
C ARG A 54 -3.93 10.63 -19.37
N PRO A 55 -4.51 10.36 -18.19
CA PRO A 55 -4.26 9.11 -17.50
C PRO A 55 -4.59 7.99 -18.49
N ASN A 56 -3.59 7.16 -18.76
CA ASN A 56 -3.74 6.07 -19.71
C ASN A 56 -4.80 5.13 -19.14
N ILE A 57 -5.95 5.03 -19.82
CA ILE A 57 -7.10 4.25 -19.37
C ILE A 57 -6.71 2.80 -19.06
N ILE A 58 -5.75 2.25 -19.78
CA ILE A 58 -5.21 0.90 -19.56
C ILE A 58 -4.51 0.82 -18.21
N PHE A 59 -3.65 1.80 -17.86
CA PHE A 59 -3.00 1.85 -16.54
C PHE A 59 -4.00 2.00 -15.41
N CYS A 60 -5.04 2.82 -15.60
CA CYS A 60 -6.09 2.99 -14.61
C CYS A 60 -6.85 1.68 -14.35
N CYS A 61 -7.23 0.95 -15.42
CA CYS A 61 -7.89 -0.35 -15.31
C CYS A 61 -7.00 -1.40 -14.62
N VAL A 62 -5.74 -1.51 -15.04
CA VAL A 62 -4.78 -2.46 -14.45
C VAL A 62 -4.54 -2.14 -12.97
N CYS A 63 -4.37 -0.86 -12.63
CA CYS A 63 -4.22 -0.43 -11.25
C CYS A 63 -5.44 -0.83 -10.40
N GLN A 64 -6.67 -0.54 -10.86
CA GLN A 64 -7.87 -0.85 -10.07
C GLN A 64 -7.99 -2.33 -9.78
N GLU A 65 -7.72 -3.19 -10.78
CA GLU A 65 -7.80 -4.64 -10.59
C GLU A 65 -6.68 -5.17 -9.69
N ALA A 66 -5.46 -4.63 -9.81
CA ALA A 66 -4.36 -4.94 -8.90
C ALA A 66 -4.68 -4.55 -7.45
N ILE A 67 -5.16 -3.32 -7.22
CA ILE A 67 -5.52 -2.84 -5.87
C ILE A 67 -6.69 -3.65 -5.30
N LYS A 68 -7.70 -3.99 -6.10
CA LYS A 68 -8.84 -4.82 -5.67
C LYS A 68 -8.36 -6.18 -5.14
N ARG A 69 -7.50 -6.87 -5.89
CA ARG A 69 -6.94 -8.18 -5.49
C ARG A 69 -6.04 -8.05 -4.26
N ALA A 70 -5.08 -7.12 -4.30
CA ALA A 70 -4.14 -6.89 -3.21
C ALA A 70 -4.86 -6.57 -1.90
N LYS A 71 -5.85 -5.67 -1.92
CA LYS A 71 -6.62 -5.29 -0.75
C LYS A 71 -7.37 -6.47 -0.14
N ALA A 72 -8.00 -7.31 -0.97
CA ALA A 72 -8.71 -8.50 -0.50
C ALA A 72 -7.75 -9.52 0.15
N THR A 73 -6.63 -9.81 -0.50
CA THR A 73 -5.61 -10.72 0.02
C THR A 73 -5.02 -10.24 1.35
N VAL A 74 -4.61 -8.97 1.42
CA VAL A 74 -4.04 -8.39 2.65
C VAL A 74 -5.07 -8.39 3.78
N TYR A 75 -6.32 -8.01 3.50
CA TYR A 75 -7.40 -8.04 4.48
C TYR A 75 -7.61 -9.44 5.07
N GLN A 76 -7.65 -10.47 4.21
CA GLN A 76 -7.84 -11.86 4.63
C GLN A 76 -6.67 -12.34 5.49
N GLN A 77 -5.43 -12.11 5.05
CA GLN A 77 -4.23 -12.52 5.79
C GLN A 77 -4.13 -11.83 7.16
N MET A 78 -4.42 -10.53 7.24
CA MET A 78 -4.44 -9.81 8.51
C MET A 78 -5.52 -10.36 9.44
N THR A 79 -6.72 -10.58 8.92
CA THR A 79 -7.84 -11.11 9.72
C THR A 79 -7.53 -12.50 10.28
N GLN A 80 -6.92 -13.39 9.48
CA GLN A 80 -6.46 -14.70 9.95
C GLN A 80 -5.42 -14.58 11.06
N LYS A 81 -4.41 -13.71 10.90
CA LYS A 81 -3.37 -13.48 11.92
C LYS A 81 -3.96 -12.90 13.21
N ILE A 82 -4.86 -11.93 13.09
CA ILE A 82 -5.56 -11.32 14.24
C ILE A 82 -6.34 -12.39 15.00
N ASN A 83 -7.12 -13.21 14.31
CA ASN A 83 -7.86 -14.29 14.94
C ASN A 83 -6.91 -15.29 15.60
N HIS A 84 -5.86 -15.72 14.91
CA HIS A 84 -4.87 -16.65 15.46
C HIS A 84 -4.24 -16.13 16.77
N VAL A 85 -3.94 -14.84 16.86
CA VAL A 85 -3.38 -14.24 18.08
C VAL A 85 -4.46 -14.05 19.15
N CYS A 86 -5.60 -13.43 18.82
CA CYS A 86 -6.60 -13.06 19.81
C CYS A 86 -7.33 -14.28 20.42
N TYR A 87 -7.47 -15.38 19.69
CA TYR A 87 -8.13 -16.58 20.21
C TYR A 87 -7.31 -17.34 21.26
N LYS A 88 -6.01 -17.03 21.42
CA LYS A 88 -5.18 -17.57 22.50
C LYS A 88 -5.56 -17.04 23.88
N PHE A 89 -6.28 -15.91 23.94
CA PHE A 89 -6.73 -15.31 25.20
C PHE A 89 -8.09 -15.87 25.65
N ILE A 90 -8.34 -15.80 26.96
CA ILE A 90 -9.67 -16.03 27.56
C ILE A 90 -10.70 -15.03 27.02
N GLU A 91 -11.99 -15.36 27.14
CA GLU A 91 -13.06 -14.65 26.44
C GLU A 91 -13.07 -13.13 26.69
N ALA A 92 -12.89 -12.69 27.94
CA ALA A 92 -12.87 -11.27 28.30
C ALA A 92 -11.77 -10.49 27.53
N PHE A 93 -10.54 -11.01 27.52
CA PHE A 93 -9.43 -10.38 26.81
C PHE A 93 -9.49 -10.60 25.30
N ARG A 94 -10.07 -11.71 24.83
CA ARG A 94 -10.28 -11.99 23.40
C ARG A 94 -11.13 -10.91 22.74
N LYS A 95 -12.24 -10.51 23.36
CA LYS A 95 -13.12 -9.45 22.85
C LYS A 95 -12.37 -8.13 22.71
N ILE A 96 -11.63 -7.72 23.74
CA ILE A 96 -10.81 -6.50 23.73
C ILE A 96 -9.72 -6.57 22.65
N CYS A 97 -9.03 -7.71 22.54
CA CYS A 97 -8.00 -7.95 21.54
C CYS A 97 -8.57 -7.79 20.11
N LEU A 98 -9.67 -8.48 19.80
CA LEU A 98 -10.30 -8.41 18.48
C LEU A 98 -10.72 -6.98 18.13
N GLN A 99 -11.34 -6.26 19.07
CA GLN A 99 -11.77 -4.88 18.86
C GLN A 99 -10.60 -3.95 18.53
N ARG A 100 -9.51 -4.02 19.30
CA ARG A 100 -8.31 -3.19 19.06
C ARG A 100 -7.60 -3.58 17.77
N ALA A 101 -7.43 -4.88 17.55
CA ALA A 101 -6.73 -5.40 16.37
C ALA A 101 -7.45 -5.07 15.07
N VAL A 102 -8.78 -5.10 15.05
CA VAL A 102 -9.59 -4.65 13.91
C VAL A 102 -9.35 -3.17 13.61
N ARG A 103 -9.31 -2.31 14.64
CA ARG A 103 -9.01 -0.88 14.46
C ARG A 103 -7.62 -0.67 13.84
N TYR A 104 -6.61 -1.39 14.31
CA TYR A 104 -5.26 -1.31 13.74
C TYR A 104 -5.19 -1.82 12.30
N ARG A 105 -5.85 -2.94 11.99
CA ARG A 105 -5.96 -3.46 10.62
C ARG A 105 -6.52 -2.39 9.68
N ASP A 106 -7.59 -1.71 10.08
CA ASP A 106 -8.25 -0.72 9.24
C ASP A 106 -7.36 0.52 9.03
N ILE A 107 -6.62 0.97 10.07
CA ILE A 107 -5.59 2.02 9.95
C ILE A 107 -4.49 1.61 8.97
N ILE A 108 -3.96 0.40 9.10
CA ILE A 108 -2.89 -0.11 8.22
C ILE A 108 -3.39 -0.21 6.78
N LEU A 109 -4.60 -0.74 6.57
CA LEU A 109 -5.20 -0.83 5.24
C LEU A 109 -5.41 0.55 4.60
N HIS A 110 -5.80 1.57 5.37
CA HIS A 110 -5.94 2.93 4.85
C HIS A 110 -4.59 3.56 4.47
N LYS A 111 -3.50 3.17 5.14
CA LYS A 111 -2.14 3.59 4.80
C LYS A 111 -1.62 2.88 3.54
N LEU A 112 -1.87 1.57 3.42
CA LEU A 112 -1.47 0.78 2.25
C LEU A 112 -2.28 1.11 0.99
N PHE A 113 -3.58 1.37 1.16
CA PHE A 113 -4.53 1.64 0.08
C PHE A 113 -5.21 3.00 0.30
N PRO A 114 -4.49 4.12 0.04
CA PRO A 114 -5.03 5.46 0.24
C PRO A 114 -6.31 5.66 -0.58
N GLY A 115 -7.30 6.41 -0.07
CA GLY A 115 -8.55 6.66 -0.81
C GLY A 115 -9.60 5.55 -0.70
N GLY A 116 -9.35 4.49 0.07
CA GLY A 116 -10.34 3.54 0.58
C GLY A 116 -10.98 2.59 -0.46
N SER A 117 -10.95 2.94 -1.74
CA SER A 117 -11.47 2.15 -2.86
C SER A 117 -10.37 1.95 -3.91
N PRO A 118 -10.44 0.92 -4.77
CA PRO A 118 -9.44 0.72 -5.82
C PRO A 118 -9.26 1.94 -6.71
N ARG A 119 -10.36 2.58 -7.14
CA ARG A 119 -10.31 3.82 -7.91
C ARG A 119 -9.69 4.96 -7.11
N GLY A 120 -10.08 5.15 -5.85
CA GLY A 120 -9.52 6.19 -4.99
C GLY A 120 -8.02 6.03 -4.76
N THR A 121 -7.54 4.80 -4.60
CA THR A 121 -6.11 4.50 -4.52
C THR A 121 -5.40 4.82 -5.80
N CYS A 122 -5.91 4.37 -6.95
CA CYS A 122 -5.29 4.64 -8.24
C CYS A 122 -5.23 6.13 -8.59
N LEU A 123 -6.25 6.92 -8.20
CA LEU A 123 -6.23 8.38 -8.30
C LEU A 123 -5.14 9.00 -7.42
N LYS A 124 -5.00 8.54 -6.17
CA LYS A 124 -3.99 9.03 -5.22
C LYS A 124 -2.56 8.78 -5.71
N ILE A 125 -2.32 7.68 -6.43
CA ILE A 125 -1.01 7.32 -6.98
C ILE A 125 -0.83 7.74 -8.46
N LYS A 126 -1.75 8.56 -9.00
CA LYS A 126 -1.69 9.13 -10.36
C LYS A 126 -1.60 8.10 -11.50
N LEU A 127 -2.21 6.92 -11.29
CA LEU A 127 -2.41 5.90 -12.35
C LEU A 127 -3.82 5.99 -12.96
N CYS A 128 -4.72 6.65 -12.25
CA CYS A 128 -5.91 7.32 -12.74
C CYS A 128 -5.77 8.80 -12.35
#